data_AF-A0A936MIA5-F1
#
_entry.id   AF-A0A936MIA5-F1
#
_cell.length_a   1.000
_cell.length_b   1.000
_cell.length_c   1.000
_cell.angle_alpha   90.00
_cell.angle_beta   90.00
_cell.angle_gamma   90.00
#
_symmetry.space_group_name_H-M   'P 1'
#
loop_
_entity.id
_entity.type
_entity.pdbx_description
1 polymer ?
#
loop_
_entity_poly.entity_id
_entity_poly.type
_entity_poly.pdbx_seq_one_letter_code
_entity_poly.pdbx_strand_id
1 'polypeptide(L)'
;MSKWVDRPNATLIFPPFGGAITLKTDNTDVRDRIAPNFLASLMCKGNDFQNQNFTALLSGPYASAGALSVIPENFEKALIVHTVRRLPKATWLNDRDQFFQPDKELTEEFTTDCIIWSLFSSSNQTVSIRNVLYQRQTYQIENHFYPFLKQEVSGWAITDSDISTTLMHGDDRFVAKWLHGRTLSTEAKAVIQAAREAYKFFYAHLNKLNTTKFRIETYDAGWWQIRSSLSDQDLGTSELAAVKSAHEVLKQKLLPLIVEFGFLR
;
A
#
# COMPACT_ATOMS: atom_id res chain seq x y z
N MET A 1 10.24 -7.17 -17.13
CA MET A 1 9.55 -6.31 -16.14
C MET A 1 10.47 -5.28 -15.46
N SER A 2 11.73 -5.60 -15.10
CA SER A 2 12.61 -4.71 -14.32
C SER A 2 12.87 -3.32 -14.91
N LYS A 3 12.84 -3.18 -16.25
CA LYS A 3 13.01 -1.92 -16.99
C LYS A 3 11.71 -1.21 -17.35
N TRP A 4 10.55 -1.79 -17.04
CA TRP A 4 9.25 -1.23 -17.45
C TRP A 4 8.80 -0.05 -16.58
N VAL A 5 9.15 -0.10 -15.29
CA VAL A 5 8.95 0.98 -14.34
C VAL A 5 10.19 1.86 -14.35
N ASP A 6 10.00 3.15 -14.66
CA ASP A 6 11.06 4.15 -14.62
C ASP A 6 11.56 4.33 -13.19
N ARG A 7 12.88 4.31 -13.00
CA ARG A 7 13.53 4.35 -11.69
C ARG A 7 14.26 5.69 -11.53
N PRO A 8 13.65 6.69 -10.89
CA PRO A 8 14.31 7.96 -10.61
C PRO A 8 15.51 7.74 -9.68
N ASN A 9 16.49 8.64 -9.76
CA ASN A 9 17.65 8.61 -8.88
C ASN A 9 17.23 8.86 -7.43
N ALA A 10 17.63 7.95 -6.54
CA ALA A 10 17.39 8.07 -5.11
C ALA A 10 18.52 8.89 -4.46
N THR A 11 18.24 10.15 -4.15
CA THR A 11 19.24 11.12 -3.66
C THR A 11 19.02 11.56 -2.23
N LEU A 12 17.79 11.50 -1.72
CA LEU A 12 17.39 12.02 -0.41
C LEU A 12 17.48 10.93 0.66
N ILE A 13 17.99 11.27 1.84
CA ILE A 13 18.07 10.35 2.98
C ILE A 13 16.68 10.23 3.64
N PHE A 14 16.29 9.01 4.00
CA PHE A 14 15.00 8.71 4.64
C PHE A 14 15.12 7.47 5.55
N PRO A 15 14.34 7.37 6.64
CA PRO A 15 14.40 6.21 7.54
C PRO A 15 14.12 4.89 6.81
N PRO A 16 15.02 3.90 6.87
CA PRO A 16 14.88 2.62 6.19
C PRO A 16 13.92 1.67 6.92
N PHE A 17 13.08 0.97 6.16
CA PHE A 17 12.06 0.05 6.67
C PHE A 17 12.39 -1.42 6.35
N GLY A 18 12.01 -2.30 7.27
CA GLY A 18 11.99 -3.75 7.09
C GLY A 18 10.58 -4.36 7.10
N GLY A 19 9.55 -3.55 7.34
CA GLY A 19 8.14 -3.95 7.36
C GLY A 19 7.27 -2.74 7.63
N ALA A 20 6.04 -2.94 8.10
CA ALA A 20 5.09 -1.85 8.35
C ALA A 20 5.62 -0.79 9.31
N ILE A 21 5.83 -1.15 10.59
CA ILE A 21 6.34 -0.24 11.63
C ILE A 21 7.79 -0.54 12.03
N THR A 22 8.44 -1.49 11.37
CA THR A 22 9.79 -1.96 11.70
C THR A 22 10.83 -1.16 10.94
N LEU A 23 11.61 -0.35 11.67
CA LEU A 23 12.76 0.38 11.13
C LEU A 23 14.03 -0.49 11.14
N LYS A 24 14.95 -0.22 10.22
CA LYS A 24 16.22 -0.96 10.07
C LYS A 24 17.41 0.00 10.05
N THR A 25 17.64 0.64 11.20
CA THR A 25 18.62 1.72 11.36
C THR A 25 20.06 1.24 11.57
N ASP A 26 20.25 0.00 12.00
CA ASP A 26 21.52 -0.47 12.57
C ASP A 26 22.38 -1.28 11.56
N ASN A 27 22.02 -1.26 10.27
CA ASN A 27 22.72 -2.00 9.22
C ASN A 27 23.91 -1.22 8.66
N THR A 28 25.05 -1.89 8.46
CA THR A 28 26.26 -1.29 7.87
C THR A 28 26.10 -0.96 6.38
N ASP A 29 25.46 -1.82 5.59
CA ASP A 29 25.04 -1.54 4.19
C ASP A 29 23.54 -1.24 4.16
N VAL A 30 23.17 -0.05 4.64
CA VAL A 30 21.79 0.40 4.67
C VAL A 30 21.43 1.13 3.38
N ARG A 31 20.32 0.71 2.76
CA ARG A 31 19.72 1.43 1.64
C ARG A 31 18.65 2.36 2.20
N ASP A 32 19.04 3.61 2.39
CA ASP A 32 18.27 4.66 3.08
C ASP A 32 17.90 5.83 2.16
N ARG A 33 18.08 5.67 0.84
CA ARG A 33 17.82 6.73 -0.13
C ARG A 33 16.50 6.57 -0.84
N ILE A 34 15.80 7.68 -1.00
CA ILE A 34 14.56 7.81 -1.78
C ILE A 34 14.72 8.86 -2.89
N ALA A 35 13.88 8.76 -3.92
CA ALA A 35 13.76 9.78 -4.95
C ALA A 35 12.96 11.01 -4.44
N PRO A 36 13.10 12.19 -5.08
CA PRO A 36 12.19 13.31 -4.87
C PRO A 36 10.72 12.89 -5.12
N ASN A 37 9.77 13.54 -4.44
CA ASN A 37 8.32 13.23 -4.52
C ASN A 37 7.97 11.77 -4.15
N PHE A 38 8.74 11.18 -3.24
CA PHE A 38 8.53 9.80 -2.76
C PHE A 38 7.13 9.60 -2.18
N LEU A 39 6.44 8.57 -2.67
CA LEU A 39 5.12 8.13 -2.19
C LEU A 39 5.23 6.87 -1.32
N ALA A 40 6.06 5.93 -1.76
CA ALA A 40 6.33 4.66 -1.10
C ALA A 40 7.55 3.98 -1.75
N SER A 41 8.03 2.92 -1.14
CA SER A 41 9.01 2.01 -1.73
C SER A 41 8.29 0.76 -2.20
N LEU A 42 8.53 0.35 -3.45
CA LEU A 42 8.15 -0.96 -3.93
C LEU A 42 9.35 -1.89 -3.76
N MET A 43 9.29 -2.77 -2.76
CA MET A 43 10.17 -3.94 -2.69
C MET A 43 9.77 -4.86 -3.85
N CYS A 44 10.71 -5.20 -4.72
CA CYS A 44 10.44 -5.98 -5.94
C CYS A 44 11.71 -6.73 -6.38
N LYS A 45 12.26 -7.58 -5.52
CA LYS A 45 13.46 -8.38 -5.81
C LYS A 45 13.14 -9.49 -6.82
N GLY A 46 13.98 -9.71 -7.83
CA GLY A 46 13.75 -10.71 -8.87
C GLY A 46 12.49 -10.43 -9.69
N ASN A 47 12.21 -11.22 -10.72
CA ASN A 47 10.98 -11.14 -11.51
C ASN A 47 10.35 -12.52 -11.71
N ASP A 48 10.53 -13.40 -10.74
CA ASP A 48 10.07 -14.79 -10.74
C ASP A 48 9.22 -15.08 -9.49
N PHE A 49 8.55 -16.24 -9.47
CA PHE A 49 7.73 -16.67 -8.35
C PHE A 49 8.53 -17.01 -7.09
N GLN A 50 9.76 -17.52 -7.22
CA GLN A 50 10.64 -17.78 -6.07
C GLN A 50 10.84 -16.52 -5.21
N ASN A 51 10.85 -15.34 -5.83
CA ASN A 51 10.98 -14.05 -5.15
C ASN A 51 9.65 -13.34 -4.87
N GLN A 52 8.49 -14.00 -5.01
CA GLN A 52 7.17 -13.40 -4.82
C GLN A 52 6.98 -12.78 -3.42
N ASN A 53 7.56 -13.37 -2.37
CA ASN A 53 7.51 -12.84 -1.00
C ASN A 53 8.35 -11.56 -0.81
N PHE A 54 9.25 -11.26 -1.74
CA PHE A 54 9.99 -9.99 -1.81
C PHE A 54 9.30 -8.98 -2.72
N THR A 55 7.96 -8.99 -2.71
CA THR A 55 7.12 -7.98 -3.35
C THR A 55 6.17 -7.36 -2.32
N ALA A 56 6.43 -6.12 -1.92
CA ALA A 56 5.66 -5.39 -0.91
C ALA A 56 5.81 -3.88 -1.05
N LEU A 57 4.89 -3.13 -0.46
CA LEU A 57 4.94 -1.67 -0.39
C LEU A 57 5.32 -1.23 1.02
N LEU A 58 6.25 -0.28 1.15
CA LEU A 58 6.75 0.25 2.42
C LEU A 58 6.70 1.77 2.44
N SER A 59 6.51 2.37 3.62
CA SER A 59 6.49 3.85 3.79
C SER A 59 7.86 4.53 3.74
N GLY A 60 8.94 3.76 3.56
CA GLY A 60 10.29 4.27 3.39
C GLY A 60 11.13 3.31 2.57
N PRO A 61 12.39 3.66 2.26
CA PRO A 61 13.26 2.81 1.46
C PRO A 61 13.42 1.44 2.13
N TYR A 62 13.41 0.38 1.33
CA TYR A 62 13.69 -0.95 1.85
C TYR A 62 15.16 -1.01 2.23
N ALA A 63 15.47 -1.49 3.43
CA ALA A 63 16.82 -1.45 3.99
C ALA A 63 17.86 -2.30 3.24
N SER A 64 17.46 -3.06 2.21
CA SER A 64 18.34 -3.90 1.38
C SER A 64 18.10 -3.63 -0.11
N ALA A 65 18.88 -4.29 -0.96
CA ALA A 65 18.76 -4.17 -2.41
C ALA A 65 17.44 -4.74 -2.94
N GLY A 66 17.00 -4.25 -4.11
CA GLY A 66 15.84 -4.78 -4.83
C GLY A 66 14.53 -4.03 -4.61
N ALA A 67 14.59 -2.79 -4.14
CA ALA A 67 13.44 -1.89 -4.13
C ALA A 67 13.63 -0.68 -5.05
N LEU A 68 12.53 0.00 -5.36
CA LEU A 68 12.52 1.26 -6.11
C LEU A 68 11.60 2.27 -5.44
N SER A 69 11.90 3.56 -5.61
CA SER A 69 11.03 4.66 -5.17
C SER A 69 9.83 4.78 -6.10
N VAL A 70 8.64 4.76 -5.51
CA VAL A 70 7.38 5.08 -6.18
C VAL A 70 7.17 6.59 -6.05
N ILE A 71 6.98 7.25 -7.18
CA ILE A 71 6.74 8.68 -7.34
C ILE A 71 5.50 8.86 -8.23
N PRO A 72 4.85 10.04 -8.27
CA PRO A 72 3.65 10.26 -9.08
C PRO A 72 3.79 9.77 -10.53
N GLU A 73 4.96 9.95 -11.13
CA GLU A 73 5.27 9.66 -12.53
C GLU A 73 5.35 8.16 -12.84
N ASN A 74 5.69 7.32 -11.86
CA ASN A 74 5.79 5.87 -12.05
C ASN A 74 4.76 5.06 -11.23
N PHE A 75 3.89 5.77 -10.50
CA PHE A 75 2.92 5.20 -9.55
C PHE A 75 2.12 4.05 -10.16
N GLU A 76 1.42 4.30 -11.27
CA GLU A 76 0.52 3.30 -11.86
C GLU A 76 1.27 2.03 -12.27
N LYS A 77 2.40 2.16 -12.97
CA LYS A 77 3.23 1.02 -13.37
C LYS A 77 3.78 0.25 -12.16
N ALA A 78 4.22 0.96 -11.12
CA ALA A 78 4.73 0.33 -9.90
C ALA A 78 3.64 -0.50 -9.20
N LEU A 79 2.42 0.04 -9.11
CA LEU A 79 1.29 -0.66 -8.49
C LEU A 79 0.78 -1.83 -9.33
N ILE A 80 0.81 -1.71 -10.66
CA ILE A 80 0.57 -2.86 -11.55
C ILE A 80 1.61 -3.95 -11.27
N VAL A 81 2.91 -3.62 -11.21
CA VAL A 81 3.97 -4.59 -10.88
C VAL A 81 3.72 -5.25 -9.52
N HIS A 82 3.32 -4.50 -8.50
CA HIS A 82 2.97 -5.09 -7.19
C HIS A 82 1.82 -6.09 -7.32
N THR A 83 0.74 -5.71 -8.03
CA THR A 83 -0.44 -6.55 -8.23
C THR A 83 -0.13 -7.82 -9.01
N VAL A 84 0.46 -7.71 -10.22
CA VAL A 84 0.70 -8.87 -11.09
C VAL A 84 1.66 -9.88 -10.47
N ARG A 85 2.60 -9.42 -9.63
CA ARG A 85 3.54 -10.29 -8.94
C ARG A 85 3.00 -10.93 -7.67
N ARG A 86 1.92 -10.41 -7.09
CA ARG A 86 1.33 -10.90 -5.82
C ARG A 86 0.03 -11.65 -5.99
N LEU A 87 -0.69 -11.41 -7.08
CA LEU A 87 -1.98 -12.04 -7.36
C LEU A 87 -1.89 -13.55 -7.62
N PRO A 88 -1.10 -14.02 -8.62
CA PRO A 88 -0.99 -15.45 -8.92
C PRO A 88 -0.20 -16.12 -7.80
N LYS A 89 -0.61 -17.29 -7.31
CA LYS A 89 0.10 -17.94 -6.20
C LYS A 89 1.33 -18.69 -6.70
N ALA A 90 2.46 -18.50 -6.01
CA ALA A 90 3.62 -19.37 -6.18
C ALA A 90 3.27 -20.81 -5.74
N THR A 91 3.72 -21.76 -6.55
CA THR A 91 3.59 -23.21 -6.38
C THR A 91 4.91 -23.84 -6.83
N TRP A 92 5.12 -25.12 -6.53
CA TRP A 92 6.31 -25.82 -7.00
C TRP A 92 6.39 -25.93 -8.54
N LEU A 93 5.26 -25.81 -9.24
CA LEU A 93 5.17 -25.89 -10.71
C LEU A 93 5.67 -24.61 -11.39
N ASN A 94 5.36 -23.45 -10.84
CA ASN A 94 5.65 -22.15 -11.43
C ASN A 94 6.79 -21.39 -10.74
N ASP A 95 7.50 -22.01 -9.78
CA ASP A 95 8.55 -21.35 -8.99
C ASP A 95 9.64 -20.67 -9.84
N ARG A 96 9.91 -21.22 -11.04
CA ARG A 96 10.90 -20.71 -12.01
C ARG A 96 10.30 -19.83 -13.11
N ASP A 97 8.97 -19.69 -13.16
CA ASP A 97 8.31 -18.87 -14.17
C ASP A 97 8.61 -17.41 -13.91
N GLN A 98 8.80 -16.66 -15.01
CA GLN A 98 9.14 -15.25 -14.96
C GLN A 98 7.93 -14.38 -15.30
N PHE A 99 7.83 -13.27 -14.60
CA PHE A 99 6.96 -12.15 -14.93
C PHE A 99 7.61 -11.29 -16.03
N PHE A 100 6.83 -11.02 -17.07
CA PHE A 100 7.21 -10.19 -18.21
C PHE A 100 6.63 -8.79 -18.09
N GLN A 101 7.07 -7.87 -18.96
CA GLN A 101 6.36 -6.61 -19.14
C GLN A 101 5.15 -6.86 -20.07
N PRO A 102 4.11 -6.00 -20.07
CA PRO A 102 2.97 -6.26 -20.92
C PRO A 102 3.37 -6.20 -22.39
N ASP A 103 2.75 -7.03 -23.21
CA ASP A 103 2.92 -7.04 -24.67
C ASP A 103 1.76 -6.35 -25.41
N LYS A 104 0.77 -5.88 -24.64
CA LYS A 104 -0.39 -5.12 -25.10
C LYS A 104 -0.53 -3.82 -24.31
N GLU A 105 -1.28 -2.88 -24.87
CA GLU A 105 -1.69 -1.67 -24.16
C GLU A 105 -2.66 -2.02 -23.03
N LEU A 106 -2.44 -1.42 -21.86
CA LEU A 106 -3.26 -1.67 -20.67
C LEU A 106 -4.46 -0.75 -20.67
N THR A 107 -5.63 -1.27 -20.32
CA THR A 107 -6.82 -0.45 -20.16
C THR A 107 -6.76 0.36 -18.86
N GLU A 108 -7.46 1.51 -18.84
CA GLU A 108 -7.61 2.30 -17.63
C GLU A 108 -8.30 1.50 -16.51
N GLU A 109 -9.29 0.67 -16.88
CA GLU A 109 -9.99 -0.19 -15.93
C GLU A 109 -9.03 -1.20 -15.28
N PHE A 110 -8.22 -1.92 -16.07
CA PHE A 110 -7.24 -2.87 -15.53
C PHE A 110 -6.23 -2.18 -14.61
N THR A 111 -5.75 -1.00 -15.00
CA THR A 111 -4.81 -0.20 -14.20
C THR A 111 -5.43 0.19 -12.85
N THR A 112 -6.66 0.70 -12.89
CA THR A 112 -7.40 1.15 -11.69
C THR A 112 -7.72 -0.01 -10.76
N ASP A 113 -8.18 -1.12 -11.31
CA ASP A 113 -8.44 -2.35 -10.57
C ASP A 113 -7.16 -2.90 -9.93
N CYS A 114 -6.03 -2.86 -10.64
CA CYS A 114 -4.73 -3.25 -10.09
C CYS A 114 -4.35 -2.39 -8.89
N ILE A 115 -4.52 -1.07 -8.98
CA ILE A 115 -4.17 -0.15 -7.89
C ILE A 115 -5.06 -0.40 -6.68
N ILE A 116 -6.38 -0.51 -6.86
CA ILE A 116 -7.32 -0.78 -5.77
C ILE A 116 -7.03 -2.12 -5.10
N TRP A 117 -6.73 -3.16 -5.89
CA TRP A 117 -6.29 -4.43 -5.34
C TRP A 117 -5.01 -4.27 -4.49
N SER A 118 -4.05 -3.50 -4.95
CA SER A 118 -2.81 -3.24 -4.22
C SER A 118 -3.03 -2.55 -2.88
N LEU A 119 -3.94 -1.57 -2.80
CA LEU A 119 -4.20 -0.80 -1.57
C LEU A 119 -4.59 -1.69 -0.38
N PHE A 120 -5.42 -2.72 -0.63
CA PHE A 120 -5.95 -3.60 0.42
C PHE A 120 -5.26 -4.97 0.49
N SER A 121 -4.15 -5.14 -0.24
CA SER A 121 -3.34 -6.35 -0.17
C SER A 121 -2.64 -6.50 1.18
N SER A 122 -2.42 -7.73 1.62
CA SER A 122 -1.64 -8.03 2.83
C SER A 122 -0.17 -7.63 2.71
N SER A 123 0.36 -7.53 1.48
CA SER A 123 1.71 -7.04 1.18
C SER A 123 1.81 -5.52 1.04
N ASN A 124 0.69 -4.80 1.16
CA ASN A 124 0.75 -3.36 1.42
C ASN A 124 1.05 -3.13 2.89
N GLN A 125 2.27 -2.66 3.18
CA GLN A 125 2.73 -2.33 4.52
C GLN A 125 3.00 -0.84 4.67
N THR A 126 2.39 0.01 3.84
CA THR A 126 2.42 1.44 4.08
C THR A 126 1.65 1.76 5.37
N VAL A 127 2.23 2.63 6.17
CA VAL A 127 1.78 3.13 7.46
C VAL A 127 2.00 4.64 7.52
N SER A 128 1.33 5.29 8.45
CA SER A 128 1.65 6.65 8.86
C SER A 128 2.17 6.62 10.30
N ILE A 129 3.33 7.23 10.53
CA ILE A 129 4.01 7.26 11.83
C ILE A 129 4.79 8.57 12.02
N ARG A 130 4.77 9.11 13.24
CA ARG A 130 5.40 10.38 13.59
C ARG A 130 6.75 10.22 14.26
N ASN A 131 7.50 11.31 14.37
CA ASN A 131 8.65 11.41 15.26
C ASN A 131 9.72 10.31 15.08
N VAL A 132 9.96 9.87 13.83
CA VAL A 132 10.95 8.84 13.53
C VAL A 132 12.34 9.47 13.52
N LEU A 133 13.16 9.17 14.52
CA LEU A 133 14.54 9.65 14.59
C LEU A 133 15.45 8.81 13.70
N TYR A 134 16.12 9.45 12.74
CA TYR A 134 17.12 8.82 11.87
C TYR A 134 18.20 9.82 11.45
N GLN A 135 19.48 9.43 11.55
CA GLN A 135 20.63 10.28 11.22
C GLN A 135 20.53 11.73 11.75
N ARG A 136 20.16 11.87 13.03
CA ARG A 136 19.99 13.16 13.74
C ARG A 136 18.87 14.06 13.21
N GLN A 137 17.98 13.54 12.37
CA GLN A 137 16.77 14.22 11.91
C GLN A 137 15.53 13.47 12.35
N THR A 138 14.45 14.20 12.59
CA THR A 138 13.15 13.63 12.94
C THR A 138 12.23 13.71 11.73
N TYR A 139 11.75 12.55 11.29
CA TYR A 139 10.88 12.40 10.13
C TYR A 139 9.43 12.21 10.56
N GLN A 140 8.52 12.81 9.80
CA GLN A 140 7.10 12.50 9.81
C GLN A 140 6.82 11.67 8.56
N ILE A 141 6.27 10.49 8.75
CA ILE A 141 6.08 9.53 7.67
C ILE A 141 4.60 9.48 7.38
N GLU A 142 4.22 10.04 6.24
CA GLU A 142 2.85 10.11 5.79
C GLU A 142 2.50 8.87 4.97
N ASN A 143 1.24 8.43 5.06
CA ASN A 143 0.75 7.35 4.23
C ASN A 143 0.06 7.92 2.99
N HIS A 144 0.82 8.09 1.91
CA HIS A 144 0.28 8.56 0.64
C HIS A 144 -0.75 7.59 0.00
N PHE A 145 -0.86 6.36 0.51
CA PHE A 145 -1.76 5.32 0.02
C PHE A 145 -3.13 5.32 0.70
N TYR A 146 -3.38 6.28 1.59
CA TYR A 146 -4.69 6.47 2.20
C TYR A 146 -5.75 6.84 1.12
N PRO A 147 -6.88 6.11 1.00
CA PRO A 147 -7.74 6.21 -0.18
C PRO A 147 -8.90 7.20 -0.09
N PHE A 148 -9.18 7.77 1.09
CA PHE A 148 -10.36 8.62 1.29
C PHE A 148 -9.97 10.09 1.43
N LEU A 149 -10.81 10.97 0.89
CA LEU A 149 -10.59 12.41 0.98
C LEU A 149 -10.83 12.90 2.41
N LYS A 150 -10.05 13.86 2.86
CA LYS A 150 -10.16 14.52 4.17
C LYS A 150 -11.60 14.98 4.44
N GLN A 151 -12.27 15.56 3.45
CA GLN A 151 -13.65 16.00 3.60
C GLN A 151 -14.61 14.83 3.92
N GLU A 152 -14.40 13.67 3.28
CA GLU A 152 -15.19 12.47 3.54
C GLU A 152 -14.95 11.95 4.97
N VAL A 153 -13.68 11.84 5.37
CA VAL A 153 -13.28 11.36 6.71
C VAL A 153 -13.74 12.32 7.82
N SER A 154 -13.78 13.62 7.54
CA SER A 154 -14.25 14.64 8.49
C SER A 154 -15.74 14.47 8.85
N GLY A 155 -16.51 13.79 7.99
CA GLY A 155 -17.90 13.43 8.26
C GLY A 155 -18.08 12.14 9.06
N TRP A 156 -17.00 11.44 9.42
CA TRP A 156 -17.07 10.19 10.17
C TRP A 156 -16.97 10.41 11.67
N ALA A 157 -17.49 9.45 12.44
CA ALA A 157 -17.28 9.44 13.88
C ALA A 157 -15.83 9.00 14.18
N ILE A 158 -15.05 9.90 14.79
CA ILE A 158 -13.67 9.63 15.23
C ILE A 158 -13.64 9.78 16.75
N THR A 159 -13.40 8.69 17.48
CA THR A 159 -13.45 8.70 18.96
C THR A 159 -12.18 9.25 19.61
N ASP A 160 -11.09 9.35 18.86
CA ASP A 160 -9.81 9.89 19.31
C ASP A 160 -9.66 11.36 18.89
N SER A 161 -9.52 12.26 19.88
CA SER A 161 -9.42 13.70 19.66
C SER A 161 -8.10 14.11 19.02
N ASP A 162 -7.00 13.40 19.29
CA ASP A 162 -5.69 13.70 18.73
C ASP A 162 -5.69 13.35 17.26
N ILE A 163 -6.23 12.18 16.90
CA ILE A 163 -6.43 11.77 15.50
C ILE A 163 -7.32 12.78 14.76
N SER A 164 -8.42 13.21 15.38
CA SER A 164 -9.30 14.24 14.82
C SER A 164 -8.57 15.57 14.57
N THR A 165 -7.68 15.96 15.49
CA THR A 165 -6.84 17.16 15.35
C THR A 165 -5.84 17.00 14.21
N THR A 166 -5.21 15.82 14.07
CA THR A 166 -4.33 15.56 12.92
C THR A 166 -5.06 15.63 11.59
N LEU A 167 -6.32 15.17 11.52
CA LEU A 167 -7.16 15.29 10.32
C LEU A 167 -7.43 16.76 9.99
N MET A 168 -7.77 17.58 10.99
CA MET A 168 -8.07 19.00 10.82
C MET A 168 -6.91 19.75 10.16
N HIS A 169 -5.68 19.45 10.56
CA HIS A 169 -4.46 20.07 10.05
C HIS A 169 -3.80 19.33 8.88
N GLY A 170 -4.29 18.13 8.54
CA GLY A 170 -3.76 17.31 7.45
C GLY A 170 -4.27 17.71 6.07
N ASP A 171 -3.74 17.06 5.05
CA ASP A 171 -4.07 17.27 3.64
C ASP A 171 -4.61 16.00 2.97
N ASP A 172 -5.27 16.14 1.82
CA ASP A 172 -5.62 14.99 1.01
C ASP A 172 -4.36 14.23 0.55
N ARG A 173 -4.33 12.92 0.84
CA ARG A 173 -3.23 12.03 0.46
C ARG A 173 -3.26 11.72 -1.04
N PHE A 174 -2.12 11.31 -1.58
CA PHE A 174 -1.93 11.14 -3.03
C PHE A 174 -2.98 10.20 -3.64
N VAL A 175 -3.19 9.02 -3.05
CA VAL A 175 -4.16 8.04 -3.59
C VAL A 175 -5.59 8.55 -3.51
N ALA A 176 -5.98 9.26 -2.45
CA ALA A 176 -7.31 9.88 -2.37
C ALA A 176 -7.54 10.88 -3.52
N LYS A 177 -6.54 11.72 -3.83
CA LYS A 177 -6.58 12.63 -4.99
C LYS A 177 -6.58 11.88 -6.32
N TRP A 178 -5.77 10.83 -6.44
CA TRP A 178 -5.65 10.02 -7.66
C TRP A 178 -6.94 9.24 -7.98
N LEU A 179 -7.66 8.77 -6.95
CA LEU A 179 -8.95 8.10 -7.10
C LEU A 179 -10.09 9.06 -7.43
N HIS A 180 -9.99 10.32 -7.00
CA HIS A 180 -11.02 11.31 -7.24
C HIS A 180 -11.21 11.57 -8.74
N GLY A 181 -12.44 11.40 -9.23
CA GLY A 181 -12.78 11.60 -10.65
C GLY A 181 -12.51 10.41 -11.56
N ARG A 182 -11.97 9.29 -11.05
CA ARG A 182 -11.76 8.07 -11.85
C ARG A 182 -12.99 7.19 -11.91
N THR A 183 -13.17 6.53 -13.05
CA THR A 183 -14.22 5.53 -13.21
C THR A 183 -13.77 4.20 -12.63
N LEU A 184 -14.49 3.73 -11.62
CA LEU A 184 -14.22 2.44 -10.98
C LEU A 184 -15.11 1.34 -11.59
N SER A 185 -14.51 0.17 -11.81
CA SER A 185 -15.26 -1.04 -12.15
C SER A 185 -16.21 -1.46 -11.03
N THR A 186 -17.14 -2.36 -11.32
CA THR A 186 -18.10 -2.85 -10.31
C THR A 186 -17.39 -3.50 -9.11
N GLU A 187 -16.37 -4.31 -9.38
CA GLU A 187 -15.58 -5.01 -8.36
C GLU A 187 -14.72 -4.03 -7.55
N ALA A 188 -14.07 -3.07 -8.22
CA ALA A 188 -13.31 -2.02 -7.55
C ALA A 188 -14.19 -1.14 -6.64
N LYS A 189 -15.40 -0.78 -7.10
CA LYS A 189 -16.39 -0.05 -6.28
C LYS A 189 -16.77 -0.84 -5.04
N ALA A 190 -16.98 -2.15 -5.17
CA ALA A 190 -17.31 -3.01 -4.04
C ALA A 190 -16.17 -3.05 -3.00
N VAL A 191 -14.91 -3.13 -3.44
CA VAL A 191 -13.74 -3.09 -2.54
C VAL A 191 -13.67 -1.76 -1.80
N ILE A 192 -13.76 -0.63 -2.51
CA ILE A 192 -13.70 0.71 -1.89
C ILE A 192 -14.87 0.92 -0.92
N GLN A 193 -16.07 0.45 -1.25
CA GLN A 193 -17.23 0.55 -0.37
C GLN A 193 -17.08 -0.31 0.89
N ALA A 194 -16.60 -1.55 0.77
CA ALA A 194 -16.33 -2.39 1.93
C ALA A 194 -15.23 -1.78 2.81
N ALA A 195 -14.17 -1.24 2.19
CA ALA A 195 -13.08 -0.58 2.90
C ALA A 195 -13.57 0.67 3.63
N ARG A 196 -14.45 1.47 3.03
CA ARG A 196 -15.05 2.65 3.65
C ARG A 196 -15.75 2.30 4.95
N GLU A 197 -16.56 1.24 4.96
CA GLU A 197 -17.25 0.79 6.17
C GLU A 197 -16.26 0.26 7.23
N ALA A 198 -15.22 -0.47 6.82
CA ALA A 198 -14.16 -0.89 7.73
C ALA A 198 -13.39 0.29 8.36
N TYR A 199 -13.12 1.34 7.58
CA TYR A 199 -12.43 2.53 8.07
C TYR A 199 -13.32 3.32 9.02
N LYS A 200 -14.61 3.55 8.67
CA LYS A 200 -15.58 4.16 9.59
C LYS A 200 -15.66 3.41 10.91
N PHE A 201 -15.76 2.08 10.85
CA PHE A 201 -15.78 1.24 12.05
C PHE A 201 -14.50 1.43 12.88
N PHE A 202 -13.34 1.43 12.23
CA PHE A 202 -12.05 1.68 12.87
C PHE A 202 -12.00 3.03 13.60
N TYR A 203 -12.36 4.14 12.93
CA TYR A 203 -12.34 5.47 13.55
C TYR A 203 -13.35 5.60 14.70
N ALA A 204 -14.52 4.98 14.58
CA ALA A 204 -15.54 4.99 15.62
C ALA A 204 -15.14 4.17 16.86
N HIS A 205 -14.09 3.35 16.77
CA HIS A 205 -13.65 2.44 17.84
C HIS A 205 -12.18 2.64 18.26
N LEU A 206 -11.51 3.71 17.81
CA LEU A 206 -10.09 3.97 18.12
C LEU A 206 -9.77 3.88 19.62
N ASN A 207 -10.65 4.40 20.48
CA ASN A 207 -10.51 4.34 21.94
C ASN A 207 -10.53 2.92 22.55
N LYS A 208 -10.92 1.90 21.79
CA LYS A 208 -10.89 0.48 22.19
C LYS A 208 -9.70 -0.27 21.59
N LEU A 209 -8.86 0.39 20.79
CA LEU A 209 -7.74 -0.24 20.09
C LEU A 209 -6.41 0.02 20.78
N ASN A 210 -5.46 -0.89 20.62
CA ASN A 210 -4.07 -0.72 21.05
C ASN A 210 -3.30 0.21 20.09
N THR A 211 -3.69 1.50 20.02
CA THR A 211 -3.13 2.49 19.09
C THR A 211 -1.62 2.64 19.22
N THR A 212 -1.09 2.63 20.45
CA THR A 212 0.36 2.69 20.72
C THR A 212 1.13 1.52 20.12
N LYS A 213 0.60 0.29 20.22
CA LYS A 213 1.26 -0.93 19.70
C LYS A 213 1.45 -0.89 18.19
N PHE A 214 0.48 -0.32 17.48
CA PHE A 214 0.47 -0.23 16.01
C PHE A 214 0.86 1.16 15.50
N ARG A 215 1.30 2.06 16.39
CA ARG A 215 1.73 3.42 16.08
C ARG A 215 0.68 4.21 15.29
N ILE A 216 -0.58 4.09 15.69
CA ILE A 216 -1.70 4.83 15.10
C ILE A 216 -1.70 6.22 15.74
N GLU A 217 -1.06 7.17 15.06
CA GLU A 217 -0.74 8.51 15.60
C GLU A 217 -1.32 9.64 14.75
N THR A 218 -1.87 9.33 13.58
CA THR A 218 -2.43 10.28 12.62
C THR A 218 -3.66 9.69 11.92
N TYR A 219 -4.49 10.57 11.34
CA TYR A 219 -5.70 10.18 10.62
C TYR A 219 -5.43 9.27 9.42
N ASP A 220 -4.29 9.35 8.75
CA ASP A 220 -3.99 8.62 7.52
C ASP A 220 -3.43 7.21 7.78
N ALA A 221 -3.88 6.54 8.84
CA ALA A 221 -3.45 5.19 9.20
C ALA A 221 -3.45 4.23 8.00
N GLY A 222 -2.38 3.45 7.87
CA GLY A 222 -2.22 2.45 6.82
C GLY A 222 -3.19 1.28 6.97
N TRP A 223 -3.52 0.62 5.85
CA TRP A 223 -4.39 -0.56 5.87
C TRP A 223 -3.86 -1.65 6.82
N TRP A 224 -2.53 -1.84 6.85
CA TRP A 224 -1.89 -2.75 7.80
C TRP A 224 -2.16 -2.36 9.26
N GLN A 225 -2.10 -1.08 9.62
CA GLN A 225 -2.36 -0.61 10.99
C GLN A 225 -3.83 -0.86 11.36
N ILE A 226 -4.75 -0.52 10.46
CA ILE A 226 -6.19 -0.69 10.65
C ILE A 226 -6.54 -2.15 10.88
N ARG A 227 -6.19 -3.04 9.94
CA ARG A 227 -6.55 -4.46 10.05
C ARG A 227 -5.90 -5.14 11.25
N SER A 228 -4.65 -4.77 11.57
CA SER A 228 -3.90 -5.41 12.66
C SER A 228 -4.42 -4.97 14.02
N SER A 229 -4.73 -3.68 14.21
CA SER A 229 -5.29 -3.19 15.46
C SER A 229 -6.71 -3.69 15.75
N LEU A 230 -7.55 -3.77 14.71
CA LEU A 230 -8.88 -4.39 14.81
C LEU A 230 -8.79 -5.87 15.19
N SER A 231 -7.95 -6.64 14.49
CA SER A 231 -7.78 -8.07 14.76
C SER A 231 -7.15 -8.34 16.13
N ASP A 232 -6.25 -7.47 16.60
CA ASP A 232 -5.63 -7.58 17.93
C ASP A 232 -6.62 -7.43 19.10
N GLN A 233 -7.80 -6.87 18.84
CA GLN A 233 -8.88 -6.68 19.80
C GLN A 233 -10.13 -7.49 19.47
N ASP A 234 -10.05 -8.41 18.48
CA ASP A 234 -11.20 -9.17 17.98
C ASP A 234 -12.40 -8.28 17.57
N LEU A 235 -12.12 -7.06 17.10
CA LEU A 235 -13.11 -6.08 16.65
C LEU A 235 -13.14 -5.99 15.11
N GLY A 236 -14.29 -5.59 14.55
CA GLY A 236 -14.41 -5.31 13.12
C GLY A 236 -14.30 -6.56 12.22
N THR A 237 -14.51 -7.76 12.77
CA THR A 237 -14.36 -9.03 12.04
C THR A 237 -15.26 -9.10 10.81
N SER A 238 -16.51 -8.63 10.91
CA SER A 238 -17.44 -8.55 9.78
C SER A 238 -16.96 -7.61 8.68
N GLU A 239 -16.44 -6.45 9.07
CA GLU A 239 -15.97 -5.39 8.18
C GLU A 239 -14.71 -5.84 7.45
N LEU A 240 -13.75 -6.43 8.17
CA LEU A 240 -12.55 -7.00 7.59
C LEU A 240 -12.88 -8.18 6.65
N ALA A 241 -13.86 -9.02 7.01
CA ALA A 241 -14.32 -10.12 6.16
C ALA A 241 -15.02 -9.62 4.89
N ALA A 242 -15.76 -8.52 4.96
CA ALA A 242 -16.39 -7.89 3.81
C ALA A 242 -15.33 -7.36 2.82
N VAL A 243 -14.31 -6.66 3.32
CA VAL A 243 -13.17 -6.19 2.50
C VAL A 243 -12.48 -7.37 1.85
N LYS A 244 -12.18 -8.43 2.62
CA LYS A 244 -11.52 -9.63 2.11
C LYS A 244 -12.34 -10.32 1.00
N SER A 245 -13.66 -10.43 1.18
CA SER A 245 -14.55 -11.04 0.19
C SER A 245 -14.58 -10.23 -1.11
N ALA A 246 -14.75 -8.91 -1.03
CA ALA A 246 -14.72 -8.03 -2.20
C ALA A 246 -13.35 -8.05 -2.90
N HIS A 247 -12.27 -8.07 -2.11
CA HIS A 247 -10.89 -8.13 -2.62
C HIS A 247 -10.59 -9.43 -3.35
N GLU A 248 -11.16 -10.56 -2.89
CA GLU A 248 -11.05 -11.84 -3.58
C GLU A 248 -11.82 -11.85 -4.91
N VAL A 249 -13.00 -11.23 -4.98
CA VAL A 249 -13.74 -11.08 -6.25
C VAL A 249 -12.94 -10.27 -7.26
N LEU A 250 -12.37 -9.13 -6.84
CA LEU A 250 -11.50 -8.32 -7.70
C LEU A 250 -10.26 -9.10 -8.16
N LYS A 251 -9.68 -9.92 -7.28
CA LYS A 251 -8.59 -10.84 -7.62
C LYS A 251 -8.99 -11.83 -8.71
N GLN A 252 -10.16 -12.45 -8.62
CA GLN A 252 -10.62 -13.42 -9.63
C GLN A 252 -10.80 -12.76 -11.01
N LYS A 253 -11.24 -11.49 -11.04
CA LYS A 253 -11.31 -10.70 -12.27
C LYS A 253 -9.92 -10.43 -12.87
N LEU A 254 -8.94 -10.05 -12.04
CA LEU A 254 -7.61 -9.65 -12.50
C LEU A 254 -6.74 -10.83 -12.96
N LEU A 255 -6.89 -12.02 -12.37
CA LEU A 255 -6.05 -13.19 -12.68
C LEU A 255 -5.99 -13.55 -14.18
N PRO A 256 -7.10 -13.71 -14.93
CA PRO A 256 -7.03 -14.00 -16.36
C PRO A 256 -6.40 -12.84 -17.15
N LEU A 257 -6.62 -11.60 -16.74
CA LEU A 257 -6.09 -10.41 -17.42
C LEU A 257 -4.56 -10.31 -17.33
N ILE A 258 -3.95 -10.84 -16.26
CA ILE A 258 -2.48 -10.92 -16.15
C ILE A 258 -1.89 -11.71 -17.32
N VAL A 259 -2.50 -12.84 -17.66
CA VAL A 259 -2.07 -13.67 -18.80
C VAL A 259 -2.44 -12.98 -20.12
N GLU A 260 -3.64 -12.40 -20.20
CA GLU A 260 -4.12 -11.72 -21.40
C GLU A 260 -3.22 -10.55 -21.83
N PHE A 261 -2.74 -9.74 -20.88
CA PHE A 261 -1.82 -8.63 -21.12
C PHE A 261 -0.34 -9.06 -21.21
N GLY A 262 -0.04 -10.36 -21.14
CA GLY A 262 1.29 -10.91 -21.38
C GLY A 262 2.26 -10.81 -20.19
N PHE A 263 1.77 -10.55 -18.97
CA PHE A 263 2.62 -10.52 -17.78
C PHE A 263 3.10 -11.92 -17.35
N LEU A 264 2.37 -12.96 -17.74
CA LEU A 264 2.69 -14.37 -17.52
C LEU A 264 2.41 -15.16 -18.81
N ARG A 265 3.13 -16.27 -18.98
CA ARG A 265 3.02 -17.18 -20.13
C ARG A 265 2.78 -18.60 -19.67
#